data_AF-A0A258Y0F4-F1
#
_entry.id   AF-A0A258Y0F4-F1
#
_cell.length_a   1.000
_cell.length_b   1.000
_cell.length_c   1.000
_cell.angle_alpha   90.00
_cell.angle_beta   90.00
_cell.angle_gamma   90.00
#
_symmetry.space_group_name_H-M   'P 1'
#
loop_
_entity.id
_entity.type
_entity.pdbx_description
1 polymer ?
#
loop_
_entity_poly.entity_id
_entity_poly.type
_entity_poly.pdbx_seq_one_letter_code
_entity_poly.pdbx_strand_id
1 'polypeptide(L)'
;MNTWRIRLRAFAPVPLAAPESRPLRNMRLSMLGALALLGAICLFWSDFIEVAGIFGVALVAALVVYLAVLVPVWLCRKIHADDAWLLRERHDD
;
A
#
# COMPACT_ATOMS: atom_id res chain seq x y z
N MET A 1 33.28 1.48 1.53
CA MET A 1 32.09 2.02 0.82
C MET A 1 31.80 1.14 -0.37
N ASN A 2 30.72 0.34 -0.34
CA ASN A 2 30.50 -0.78 -1.26
C ASN A 2 30.15 -0.31 -2.68
N THR A 3 31.08 -0.54 -3.62
CA THR A 3 31.01 -0.25 -5.07
C THR A 3 29.76 -0.78 -5.78
N TRP A 4 29.14 -1.83 -5.25
CA TRP A 4 27.88 -2.39 -5.75
C TRP A 4 26.68 -1.45 -5.65
N ARG A 5 26.59 -0.62 -4.59
CA ARG A 5 25.48 0.35 -4.43
C ARG A 5 25.52 1.45 -5.49
N ILE A 6 26.71 1.81 -5.97
CA ILE A 6 26.91 2.85 -6.99
C ILE A 6 26.48 2.33 -8.36
N ARG A 7 26.84 1.08 -8.70
CA ARG A 7 26.42 0.45 -9.96
C ARG A 7 24.90 0.26 -10.04
N LEU A 8 24.24 -0.13 -8.94
CA LEU A 8 22.78 -0.28 -8.91
C LEU A 8 22.03 1.04 -9.16
N ARG A 9 22.57 2.17 -8.71
CA ARG A 9 22.00 3.50 -8.98
C ARG A 9 22.13 3.93 -10.44
N ALA A 10 23.12 3.42 -11.18
CA ALA A 10 23.29 3.72 -12.60
C ALA A 10 22.29 2.94 -13.49
N PHE A 11 21.77 1.80 -13.02
CA PHE A 11 20.77 1.00 -13.71
C PHE A 11 19.32 1.28 -13.29
N ALA A 12 19.11 2.02 -12.20
CA ALA A 12 17.80 2.52 -11.77
C ALA A 12 17.69 3.99 -12.16
N PRO A 13 17.08 4.33 -13.31
CA PRO A 13 17.02 5.71 -13.81
C PRO A 13 16.16 6.56 -12.87
N VAL A 14 16.81 7.32 -11.97
CA VAL A 14 16.19 8.26 -11.01
C VAL A 14 15.22 7.53 -10.05
N PRO A 15 15.04 7.94 -8.78
CA PRO A 15 13.89 7.46 -8.03
C PRO A 15 12.61 7.97 -8.73
N LEU A 16 12.02 7.16 -9.59
CA LEU A 16 10.73 7.40 -10.29
C LEU A 16 9.55 7.58 -9.33
N ALA A 17 9.77 7.48 -8.02
CA ALA A 17 8.79 7.65 -6.98
C ALA A 17 9.36 8.56 -5.89
N ALA A 18 8.56 9.56 -5.49
CA ALA A 18 8.91 10.41 -4.36
C ALA A 18 9.19 9.54 -3.12
N PRO A 19 10.20 9.89 -2.28
CA PRO A 19 10.43 9.19 -1.03
C PRO A 19 9.15 9.12 -0.21
N GLU A 20 8.70 7.88 0.08
CA GLU A 20 7.40 7.64 0.69
C GLU A 20 7.39 8.19 2.11
N SER A 21 6.46 9.12 2.38
CA SER A 21 6.29 9.68 3.71
C SER A 21 5.82 8.60 4.70
N ARG A 22 6.17 8.75 5.98
CA ARG A 22 5.72 7.85 7.06
C ARG A 22 4.20 7.57 7.02
N PRO A 23 3.30 8.56 6.84
CA PRO A 23 1.87 8.29 6.79
C PRO A 23 1.46 7.47 5.55
N LEU A 24 2.01 7.76 4.36
CA LEU A 24 1.72 6.98 3.15
C LEU A 24 2.16 5.52 3.30
N ARG A 25 3.33 5.30 3.90
CA ARG A 25 3.83 3.96 4.19
C ARG A 25 2.94 3.20 5.17
N ASN A 26 2.46 3.86 6.21
CA ASN A 26 1.57 3.23 7.19
C ASN A 26 0.24 2.81 6.55
N MET A 27 -0.33 3.66 5.68
CA MET A 27 -1.53 3.32 4.92
C MET A 27 -1.31 2.13 3.98
N ARG A 28 -0.15 2.07 3.31
CA ARG A 28 0.20 0.91 2.47
C ARG A 28 0.33 -0.37 3.28
N LEU A 29 0.99 -0.31 4.44
CA LEU A 29 1.12 -1.47 5.32
C LEU A 29 -0.23 -1.91 5.89
N SER A 30 -1.13 -1.00 6.23
CA SER A 30 -2.47 -1.36 6.70
C SER A 30 -3.31 -2.00 5.60
N MET A 31 -3.20 -1.55 4.34
CA MET A 31 -3.81 -2.24 3.19
C MET A 31 -3.28 -3.66 3.02
N LEU A 32 -1.96 -3.83 3.05
CA LEU A 32 -1.35 -5.14 2.93
C LEU A 32 -1.80 -6.07 4.06
N GLY A 33 -1.89 -5.56 5.29
CA GLY A 33 -2.44 -6.29 6.43
C GLY A 33 -3.90 -6.69 6.21
N ALA A 34 -4.74 -5.76 5.75
CA ALA A 34 -6.15 -6.04 5.47
C ALA A 34 -6.35 -7.05 4.33
N LEU A 35 -5.55 -6.96 3.25
CA LEU A 35 -5.57 -7.93 2.15
C LEU A 35 -5.06 -9.30 2.59
N ALA A 36 -4.00 -9.36 3.40
CA ALA A 36 -3.49 -10.60 3.95
C ALA A 36 -4.53 -11.28 4.87
N LEU A 37 -5.19 -10.49 5.73
CA LEU A 37 -6.27 -10.97 6.59
C LEU A 37 -7.45 -11.47 5.76
N LEU A 38 -7.89 -10.71 4.76
CA LEU A 38 -8.97 -11.11 3.86
C LEU A 38 -8.62 -12.41 3.12
N GLY A 39 -7.39 -12.52 2.62
CA GLY A 39 -6.87 -13.72 1.98
C GLY A 39 -6.87 -14.93 2.93
N ALA A 40 -6.44 -14.75 4.18
CA ALA A 40 -6.49 -15.80 5.20
C ALA A 40 -7.93 -16.24 5.50
N ILE A 41 -8.86 -15.29 5.66
CA ILE A 41 -10.29 -15.60 5.86
C ILE A 41 -10.84 -16.38 4.67
N CYS A 42 -10.50 -15.99 3.44
CA CYS A 42 -10.94 -16.72 2.24
C CYS A 42 -10.38 -18.15 2.18
N LEU A 43 -9.13 -18.37 2.60
CA LEU A 43 -8.52 -19.70 2.63
C LEU A 43 -9.20 -20.63 3.65
N PHE A 44 -9.63 -20.09 4.78
CA PHE A 44 -10.26 -20.85 5.88
C PHE A 44 -11.75 -20.50 6.05
N TRP A 45 -12.46 -20.23 4.93
CA TRP A 45 -13.81 -19.68 4.97
C TRP A 45 -14.79 -20.55 5.76
N SER A 46 -14.78 -21.87 5.55
CA SER A 46 -15.67 -22.80 6.26
C SER A 46 -15.48 -22.71 7.76
N ASP A 47 -14.25 -22.89 8.22
CA ASP A 47 -13.90 -22.97 9.64
C ASP A 47 -14.11 -21.61 10.30
N PHE A 48 -13.81 -20.54 9.57
CA PHE A 48 -14.04 -19.18 10.03
C PHE A 48 -15.53 -18.86 10.22
N ILE A 49 -16.40 -19.23 9.27
CA ILE A 49 -17.85 -19.00 9.39
C ILE A 49 -18.47 -19.93 10.43
N GLU A 50 -17.97 -21.15 10.61
CA GLU A 50 -18.43 -22.05 11.67
C GLU A 50 -18.20 -21.44 13.06
N VAL A 51 -17.04 -20.81 13.27
CA VAL A 51 -16.68 -20.19 14.55
C VAL A 51 -17.31 -18.80 14.72
N ALA A 52 -17.28 -17.96 13.68
CA ALA A 52 -17.70 -16.56 13.76
C ALA A 52 -19.18 -16.32 13.42
N GLY A 53 -19.83 -17.28 12.76
CA GLY A 53 -21.21 -17.19 12.31
C GLY A 53 -21.48 -15.94 11.47
N ILE A 54 -22.60 -15.28 11.74
CA ILE A 54 -23.04 -14.08 11.01
C ILE A 54 -22.08 -12.88 11.17
N PHE A 55 -21.34 -12.81 12.29
CA PHE A 55 -20.33 -11.77 12.50
C PHE A 55 -19.14 -11.94 11.57
N GLY A 56 -18.84 -13.16 11.12
CA GLY A 56 -17.80 -13.42 10.13
C GLY A 56 -18.08 -12.73 8.80
N VAL A 57 -19.33 -12.78 8.34
CA VAL A 57 -19.76 -12.08 7.12
C VAL A 57 -19.67 -10.57 7.29
N ALA A 58 -20.08 -10.05 8.45
CA ALA A 58 -19.97 -8.62 8.75
C ALA A 58 -18.50 -8.14 8.76
N LEU A 59 -17.57 -8.94 9.30
CA LEU A 59 -16.15 -8.62 9.29
C LEU A 59 -15.59 -8.54 7.86
N VAL A 60 -15.95 -9.50 7.01
CA VAL A 60 -15.51 -9.53 5.62
C VAL A 60 -16.05 -8.33 4.86
N ALA A 61 -17.34 -8.01 5.04
CA ALA A 61 -17.94 -6.81 4.45
C ALA A 61 -17.23 -5.54 4.92
N ALA A 62 -16.91 -5.43 6.21
CA ALA A 62 -16.18 -4.29 6.76
C ALA A 62 -14.76 -4.17 6.19
N LEU A 63 -14.03 -5.28 6.03
CA LEU A 63 -12.71 -5.30 5.39
C LEU A 63 -12.76 -4.84 3.93
N VAL A 64 -13.76 -5.30 3.18
CA VAL A 64 -13.96 -4.89 1.79
C VAL A 64 -14.27 -3.40 1.70
N VAL A 65 -15.18 -2.88 2.52
CA VAL A 65 -15.50 -1.44 2.57
C VAL A 65 -14.27 -0.63 2.98
N TYR A 66 -13.53 -1.09 3.99
CA TYR A 66 -12.29 -0.44 4.42
C TYR A 66 -11.28 -0.33 3.28
N LEU A 67 -11.04 -1.42 2.54
CA LEU A 67 -10.15 -1.41 1.38
C LEU A 67 -10.67 -0.53 0.25
N ALA A 68 -11.97 -0.58 -0.04
CA ALA A 68 -12.61 0.24 -1.07
C ALA A 68 -12.47 1.74 -0.81
N VAL A 69 -12.40 2.16 0.46
CA VAL A 69 -12.15 3.57 0.83
C VAL A 69 -10.66 3.87 0.90
N LEU A 70 -9.87 3.03 1.56
CA LEU A 70 -8.47 3.33 1.84
C LEU A 70 -7.62 3.33 0.56
N VAL A 71 -7.84 2.38 -0.35
CA VAL A 71 -7.10 2.24 -1.62
C VAL A 71 -7.14 3.51 -2.46
N PRO A 72 -8.32 4.07 -2.84
CA PRO A 72 -8.36 5.29 -3.62
C PRO A 72 -7.78 6.49 -2.88
N VAL A 73 -8.02 6.61 -1.57
CA VAL A 73 -7.46 7.71 -0.76
C VAL A 73 -5.93 7.68 -0.79
N TRP A 74 -5.32 6.52 -0.58
CA TRP A 74 -3.87 6.38 -0.65
C TRP A 74 -3.35 6.67 -2.06
N LEU A 75 -4.02 6.17 -3.10
CA LEU A 75 -3.61 6.38 -4.49
C LEU A 75 -3.60 7.87 -4.85
N CYS A 76 -4.66 8.61 -4.51
CA CYS A 76 -4.71 10.06 -4.70
C CYS A 76 -3.57 10.78 -3.98
N ARG A 77 -3.29 10.39 -2.74
CA ARG A 77 -2.20 10.98 -1.93
C ARG A 77 -0.82 10.63 -2.47
N LYS A 78 -0.66 9.42 -3.01
CA LYS A 78 0.59 8.96 -3.60
C LYS A 78 0.87 9.71 -4.90
N ILE A 79 -0.13 9.84 -5.78
CA ILE A 79 -0.04 10.63 -7.02
C ILE A 79 0.35 12.08 -6.70
N HIS A 80 -0.33 12.73 -5.75
CA HIS A 80 0.05 14.10 -5.35
C HIS A 80 1.49 14.23 -4.85
N ALA A 81 1.98 13.22 -4.10
CA ALA A 81 3.35 13.22 -3.62
C ALA A 81 4.36 13.03 -4.76
N ASP A 82 4.02 12.20 -5.74
CA ASP A 82 4.85 11.96 -6.92
C ASP A 82 4.88 13.19 -7.85
N ASP A 83 3.73 13.82 -8.10
CA ASP A 83 3.64 15.08 -8.87
C ASP A 83 4.45 16.20 -8.21
N ALA A 84 4.34 16.38 -6.89
CA ALA A 84 5.10 17.38 -6.16
C ALA A 84 6.62 17.15 -6.24
N TRP A 85 7.05 15.90 -6.29
CA TRP A 85 8.47 15.56 -6.44
C TRP A 85 8.99 15.86 -7.85
N LEU A 86 8.21 15.51 -8.89
CA LEU A 86 8.55 15.78 -10.28
C LEU A 86 8.62 17.28 -10.58
N LEU A 87 7.69 18.07 -10.03
CA LEU A 87 7.69 19.52 -10.20
C LEU A 87 8.86 20.20 -9.50
N ARG A 88 9.37 19.62 -8.40
CA ARG A 88 10.55 20.13 -7.69
C ARG A 88 11.82 19.98 -8.52
N GLU A 89 12.05 18.79 -9.09
CA GLU A 89 13.24 18.55 -9.94
C GLU A 89 13.23 19.46 -11.18
N ARG A 90 12.07 19.70 -11.79
CA ARG A 90 11.94 20.60 -12.97
C ARG A 90 12.31 22.07 -12.69
N HIS A 91 12.25 22.53 -11.44
CA HIS A 91 12.56 23.91 -11.07
C HIS A 91 14.05 24.09 -10.69
N ASP A 92 14.75 23.00 -10.41
CA ASP A 92 16.18 23.01 -10.04
C ASP A 92 17.12 22.84 -11.27
N ASP A 93 16.54 22.69 -12.48
CA ASP A 93 17.20 22.66 -13.80
C ASP A 93 17.17 24.05 -14.49
#